data_AF-A0AAE0IYN4-F1
#
_entry.id   AF-A0AAE0IYN4-F1
#
_cell.length_a   1.000
_cell.length_b   1.000
_cell.length_c   1.000
_cell.angle_alpha   90.00
_cell.angle_beta   90.00
_cell.angle_gamma   90.00
#
_symmetry.space_group_name_H-M   'P 1'
#
loop_
_entity.id
_entity.type
_entity.pdbx_description
1 polymer ?
#
loop_
_entity_poly.entity_id
_entity_poly.type
_entity_poly.pdbx_seq_one_letter_code
_entity_poly.pdbx_strand_id
1 'polypeptide(L)'
;MATLQTLPFEVLCLTIIPLLDPIALIALSQTSRAFRALISPTRQDFIQRLLALELLPSAGGIVPLFRPLDNLMAPPFSDPAWRTNRYACSGCLKLRTHMLFDNHAILRTGLRKPPPGSREAERVRFTDWEFDPATARRKRVQRLASTAKGIKCPPAWRRDLSPNGVVPLGEFVPGGHESGDGGYFGLPSPPDTCGVTRHKRLCNECRFQRGDWGRPGSNYGSAEVPIVKSRRPIEFRDLRERYLPGMFRAPPLVKQPRLFRVWNWSRTEVLSGFDTVRCPGCGVWQELGAFRVYRHPCCSVLERRWERDYDANKARMGNEAEWSKVPLRLWSAEMLRTLRCNHCVLRESGRDDLEMLVSGAVLELMQTLAREIGERLVFGWKFIRKDFESGGVLEKYTEARKRILGGLEWEGTAIGGAGLAELEPLDLQDLARRHALLRDFINAEVPEDVRSEVLQSWVQIWFEDYGLNHICFGLMMVDIYRVKLDPRFLVDYVLDRHPYRFY
;
A
#
# COMPACT_ATOMS: atom_id res chain seq x y z
N MET A 1 -55.78 -6.10 -1.48
CA MET A 1 -54.40 -6.19 -2.02
C MET A 1 -53.95 -7.63 -1.87
N ALA A 2 -53.57 -8.31 -2.95
CA ALA A 2 -53.04 -9.67 -2.86
C ALA A 2 -51.64 -9.62 -2.25
N THR A 3 -51.42 -10.33 -1.13
CA THR A 3 -50.11 -10.46 -0.52
C THR A 3 -49.44 -11.72 -1.03
N LEU A 4 -48.11 -11.75 -1.15
CA LEU A 4 -47.36 -12.97 -1.56
C LEU A 4 -47.74 -14.20 -0.71
N GLN A 5 -48.23 -13.99 0.51
CA GLN A 5 -48.67 -15.05 1.43
C GLN A 5 -49.99 -15.73 1.01
N THR A 6 -50.79 -15.12 0.13
CA THR A 6 -52.04 -15.73 -0.37
C THR A 6 -51.86 -16.56 -1.63
N LEU A 7 -50.64 -16.63 -2.18
CA LEU A 7 -50.36 -17.42 -3.37
C LEU A 7 -50.26 -18.92 -3.01
N PRO A 8 -50.67 -19.82 -3.93
CA PRO A 8 -50.47 -21.25 -3.75
C PRO A 8 -49.00 -21.60 -3.52
N PHE A 9 -48.78 -22.62 -2.69
CA PHE A 9 -47.46 -23.08 -2.30
C PHE A 9 -46.58 -23.42 -3.51
N GLU A 10 -47.15 -24.05 -4.54
CA GLU A 10 -46.46 -24.45 -5.76
C GLU A 10 -45.95 -23.23 -6.54
N VAL A 11 -46.78 -22.17 -6.63
CA VAL A 11 -46.41 -20.92 -7.33
C VAL A 11 -45.26 -20.24 -6.59
N LEU A 12 -45.31 -20.21 -5.26
CA LEU A 12 -44.25 -19.63 -4.44
C LEU A 12 -42.95 -20.43 -4.58
N CYS A 13 -42.97 -21.75 -4.36
CA CYS A 13 -41.77 -22.57 -4.26
C CYS A 13 -41.17 -23.01 -5.59
N LEU A 14 -41.98 -23.21 -6.63
CA LEU A 14 -41.51 -23.71 -7.92
C LEU A 14 -41.32 -22.61 -8.96
N THR A 15 -41.99 -21.47 -8.80
CA THR A 15 -41.95 -20.37 -9.77
C THR A 15 -41.29 -19.13 -9.22
N ILE A 16 -41.73 -18.62 -8.07
CA ILE A 16 -41.26 -17.29 -7.60
C ILE A 16 -39.89 -17.39 -6.92
N ILE A 17 -39.77 -18.19 -5.87
CA ILE A 17 -38.55 -18.25 -5.03
C ILE A 17 -37.30 -18.65 -5.84
N PRO A 18 -37.34 -19.65 -6.76
CA PRO A 18 -36.17 -20.01 -7.57
C PRO A 18 -35.71 -18.93 -8.55
N LEU A 19 -36.56 -17.95 -8.87
CA LEU A 19 -36.23 -16.83 -9.74
C LEU A 19 -35.68 -15.63 -8.98
N LEU A 20 -35.66 -15.67 -7.64
CA LEU A 20 -35.08 -14.61 -6.84
C LEU A 20 -33.56 -14.63 -6.92
N ASP A 21 -32.96 -13.45 -6.98
CA ASP A 21 -31.53 -13.32 -6.72
C ASP A 21 -31.24 -13.63 -5.22
N PRO A 22 -29.98 -13.96 -4.87
CA PRO A 22 -29.62 -14.28 -3.48
C PRO A 22 -29.90 -13.16 -2.46
N ILE A 23 -29.91 -11.88 -2.88
CA ILE A 23 -30.22 -10.74 -2.01
C ILE A 23 -31.72 -10.73 -1.71
N ALA A 24 -32.55 -10.84 -2.75
CA ALA A 24 -34.01 -10.88 -2.67
C ALA A 24 -34.51 -12.10 -1.90
N LEU A 25 -33.88 -13.28 -2.09
CA LEU A 25 -34.22 -14.50 -1.36
C LEU A 25 -34.12 -14.31 0.16
N ILE A 26 -32.98 -13.83 0.64
CA ILE A 26 -32.78 -13.60 2.08
C ILE A 26 -33.66 -12.46 2.57
N ALA A 27 -33.83 -11.39 1.78
CA ALA A 27 -34.73 -10.29 2.15
C ALA A 27 -36.16 -10.82 2.36
N LEU A 28 -36.69 -11.64 1.44
CA LEU A 28 -38.00 -12.27 1.55
C LEU A 28 -38.11 -13.13 2.81
N SER A 29 -37.09 -13.94 3.10
CA SER A 29 -37.04 -14.75 4.35
C SER A 29 -37.06 -13.92 5.65
N GLN A 30 -36.71 -12.64 5.57
CA GLN A 30 -36.71 -11.73 6.71
C GLN A 30 -38.02 -10.96 6.87
N THR A 31 -38.86 -10.88 5.85
CA THR A 31 -40.15 -10.16 5.90
C THR A 31 -41.21 -10.83 6.79
N SER A 32 -41.20 -12.16 6.92
CA SER A 32 -42.18 -12.87 7.75
C SER A 32 -41.65 -14.22 8.29
N ARG A 33 -42.24 -14.69 9.39
CA ARG A 33 -41.93 -16.02 9.96
C ARG A 33 -42.28 -17.16 8.99
N ALA A 34 -43.37 -17.02 8.23
CA ALA A 34 -43.79 -18.00 7.24
C ALA A 34 -42.75 -18.16 6.12
N PHE A 35 -42.29 -17.06 5.50
CA PHE A 35 -41.24 -17.12 4.48
C PHE A 35 -39.90 -17.58 5.04
N ARG A 36 -39.58 -17.25 6.29
CA ARG A 36 -38.39 -17.78 6.94
C ARG A 36 -38.43 -19.30 7.08
N ALA A 37 -39.55 -19.84 7.52
CA ALA A 37 -39.75 -21.29 7.65
C ALA A 37 -39.74 -21.98 6.28
N LEU A 38 -40.36 -21.35 5.27
CA LEU A 38 -40.43 -21.86 3.91
C LEU A 38 -39.06 -21.93 3.23
N ILE A 39 -38.32 -20.83 3.28
CA ILE A 39 -37.01 -20.71 2.64
C ILE A 39 -35.94 -21.46 3.44
N SER A 40 -36.04 -21.41 4.78
CA SER A 40 -35.06 -22.00 5.71
C SER A 40 -33.60 -21.71 5.30
N PRO A 41 -33.17 -20.42 5.26
CA PRO A 41 -31.88 -20.06 4.70
C PRO A 41 -30.71 -20.75 5.40
N THR A 42 -29.86 -21.40 4.62
CA THR A 42 -28.63 -22.03 5.07
C THR A 42 -27.48 -21.01 5.09
N ARG A 43 -26.36 -21.42 5.69
CA ARG A 43 -25.11 -20.64 5.65
C ARG A 43 -24.64 -20.35 4.22
N GLN A 44 -24.87 -21.27 3.29
CA GLN A 44 -24.49 -21.11 1.88
C GLN A 44 -25.30 -19.98 1.22
N ASP A 45 -26.59 -19.89 1.51
CA ASP A 45 -27.47 -18.83 1.00
C ASP A 45 -27.01 -17.45 1.48
N PHE A 46 -26.63 -17.34 2.77
CA PHE A 46 -26.04 -16.10 3.29
C PHE A 46 -24.71 -15.74 2.63
N ILE A 47 -23.87 -16.72 2.29
CA ILE A 47 -22.63 -16.46 1.53
C ILE A 47 -22.96 -15.96 0.13
N GLN A 48 -23.93 -16.57 -0.56
CA GLN A 48 -24.32 -16.14 -1.91
C GLN A 48 -24.87 -14.73 -1.92
N ARG A 49 -25.75 -14.39 -0.98
CA ARG A 49 -26.19 -13.01 -0.76
C ARG A 49 -25.01 -12.08 -0.59
N LEU A 50 -24.03 -12.45 0.23
CA LEU A 50 -22.88 -11.59 0.50
C LEU A 50 -21.99 -11.40 -0.74
N LEU A 51 -21.81 -12.45 -1.54
CA LEU A 51 -21.07 -12.40 -2.80
C LEU A 51 -21.80 -11.61 -3.90
N ALA A 52 -23.14 -11.60 -3.88
CA ALA A 52 -23.97 -10.76 -4.73
C ALA A 52 -23.86 -9.27 -4.32
N LEU A 53 -24.00 -8.97 -3.01
CA LEU A 53 -23.83 -7.62 -2.47
C LEU A 53 -22.42 -7.05 -2.75
N GLU A 54 -21.39 -7.90 -2.71
CA GLU A 54 -20.01 -7.50 -3.05
C GLU A 54 -19.86 -6.93 -4.48
N LEU A 55 -20.71 -7.35 -5.42
CA LEU A 55 -20.67 -6.88 -6.80
C LEU A 55 -21.51 -5.63 -7.06
N LEU A 56 -22.36 -5.23 -6.10
CA LEU A 56 -23.11 -3.98 -6.21
C LEU A 56 -22.20 -2.79 -5.92
N PRO A 57 -22.14 -1.75 -6.78
CA PRO A 57 -21.32 -0.57 -6.53
C PRO A 57 -21.64 0.12 -5.19
N SER A 58 -22.91 0.14 -4.78
CA SER A 58 -23.37 0.78 -3.53
C SER A 58 -22.92 0.06 -2.25
N ALA A 59 -22.68 -1.24 -2.30
CA ALA A 59 -22.32 -2.04 -1.13
C ALA A 59 -20.88 -2.55 -1.18
N GLY A 60 -20.47 -3.06 -2.34
CA GLY A 60 -19.15 -3.62 -2.59
C GLY A 60 -18.12 -2.62 -3.12
N GLY A 61 -18.55 -1.49 -3.70
CA GLY A 61 -17.65 -0.55 -4.38
C GLY A 61 -17.15 -1.10 -5.72
N ILE A 62 -15.95 -0.67 -6.12
CA ILE A 62 -15.37 -1.00 -7.44
C ILE A 62 -15.09 -2.50 -7.64
N VAL A 63 -15.02 -2.90 -8.91
CA VAL A 63 -14.47 -4.19 -9.35
C VAL A 63 -13.13 -3.93 -10.05
N PRO A 64 -11.99 -4.13 -9.36
CA PRO A 64 -10.69 -3.89 -9.95
C PRO A 64 -10.41 -4.87 -11.08
N LEU A 65 -9.99 -4.35 -12.23
CA LEU A 65 -9.55 -5.15 -13.36
C LEU A 65 -8.03 -5.33 -13.28
N PHE A 66 -7.59 -6.57 -13.39
CA PHE A 66 -6.18 -6.92 -13.31
C PHE A 66 -5.69 -7.41 -14.66
N ARG A 67 -4.67 -6.75 -15.20
CA ARG A 67 -3.99 -7.12 -16.44
C ARG A 67 -2.77 -7.99 -16.09
N PRO A 68 -2.75 -9.30 -16.43
CA PRO A 68 -1.65 -10.18 -16.04
C PRO A 68 -0.34 -9.91 -16.75
N LEU A 69 -0.40 -9.38 -17.97
CA LEU A 69 0.78 -9.19 -18.83
C LEU A 69 1.82 -8.28 -18.19
N ASP A 70 1.36 -7.28 -17.45
CA ASP A 70 2.20 -6.24 -16.85
C ASP A 70 1.87 -5.98 -15.37
N ASN A 71 1.03 -6.82 -14.78
CA ASN A 71 0.55 -6.71 -13.40
C ASN A 71 -0.14 -5.36 -13.09
N LEU A 72 -0.64 -4.65 -14.11
CA LEU A 72 -1.36 -3.41 -13.89
C LEU A 72 -2.79 -3.66 -13.40
N MET A 73 -3.27 -2.73 -12.58
CA MET A 73 -4.60 -2.76 -11.99
C MET A 73 -5.34 -1.48 -12.30
N ALA A 74 -6.59 -1.60 -12.74
CA ALA A 74 -7.46 -0.48 -13.05
C ALA A 74 -8.72 -0.54 -12.16
N PRO A 75 -9.00 0.51 -11.36
CA PRO A 75 -8.13 1.67 -11.10
C PRO A 75 -6.92 1.30 -10.20
N PRO A 76 -5.83 2.08 -10.23
CA PRO A 76 -4.66 1.87 -9.36
C PRO A 76 -5.05 2.01 -7.88
N PHE A 77 -4.25 1.45 -6.96
CA PHE A 77 -4.56 1.50 -5.52
C PHE A 77 -4.59 2.90 -4.91
N SER A 78 -3.95 3.87 -5.55
CA SER A 78 -3.99 5.28 -5.17
C SER A 78 -5.34 5.94 -5.46
N ASP A 79 -6.20 5.31 -6.26
CA ASP A 79 -7.51 5.86 -6.61
C ASP A 79 -8.43 5.92 -5.38
N PRO A 80 -9.10 7.06 -5.12
CA PRO A 80 -10.03 7.22 -4.00
C PRO A 80 -11.14 6.16 -3.92
N ALA A 81 -11.51 5.56 -5.04
CA ALA A 81 -12.54 4.53 -5.11
C ALA A 81 -12.19 3.25 -4.31
N TRP A 82 -10.90 3.03 -4.00
CA TRP A 82 -10.48 1.95 -3.11
C TRP A 82 -10.90 2.14 -1.66
N ARG A 83 -11.10 3.39 -1.19
CA ARG A 83 -11.46 3.69 0.20
C ARG A 83 -12.78 3.03 0.61
N THR A 84 -13.73 2.99 -0.31
CA THR A 84 -15.05 2.38 -0.10
C THR A 84 -15.12 0.93 -0.58
N ASN A 85 -14.08 0.41 -1.25
CA ASN A 85 -14.08 -0.94 -1.78
C ASN A 85 -14.16 -2.00 -0.67
N ARG A 86 -15.18 -2.86 -0.75
CA ARG A 86 -15.48 -3.93 0.21
C ARG A 86 -15.42 -5.30 -0.45
N TYR A 87 -15.08 -6.29 0.36
CA TYR A 87 -15.00 -7.69 -0.02
C TYR A 87 -15.80 -8.54 0.98
N ALA A 88 -16.49 -9.55 0.48
CA ALA A 88 -17.23 -10.51 1.29
C ALA A 88 -16.28 -11.45 2.06
N CYS A 89 -16.44 -11.53 3.37
CA CYS A 89 -15.80 -12.55 4.19
C CYS A 89 -16.80 -13.68 4.46
N SER A 90 -16.50 -14.89 3.98
CA SER A 90 -17.39 -16.04 4.20
C SER A 90 -17.32 -16.58 5.63
N GLY A 91 -16.33 -16.19 6.43
CA GLY A 91 -16.20 -16.58 7.84
C GLY A 91 -17.20 -15.85 8.73
N CYS A 92 -17.10 -14.52 8.80
CA CYS A 92 -17.96 -13.68 9.64
C CYS A 92 -19.23 -13.17 8.95
N LEU A 93 -19.46 -13.55 7.68
CA LEU A 93 -20.61 -13.14 6.87
C LEU A 93 -20.82 -11.62 6.78
N LYS A 94 -19.72 -10.87 6.72
CA LYS A 94 -19.71 -9.40 6.62
C LYS A 94 -18.96 -8.94 5.36
N LEU A 95 -19.42 -7.85 4.77
CA LEU A 95 -18.63 -7.05 3.85
C LEU A 95 -17.61 -6.28 4.68
N ARG A 96 -16.33 -6.42 4.34
CA ARG A 96 -15.23 -5.76 5.05
C ARG A 96 -14.41 -4.96 4.06
N THR A 97 -13.83 -3.85 4.52
CA THR A 97 -12.91 -3.08 3.68
C THR A 97 -11.76 -3.94 3.19
N HIS A 98 -11.28 -3.65 1.99
CA HIS A 98 -10.13 -4.30 1.38
C HIS A 98 -8.88 -4.30 2.29
N MET A 99 -8.75 -3.36 3.22
CA MET A 99 -7.68 -3.31 4.24
C MET A 99 -7.73 -4.44 5.26
N LEU A 100 -8.89 -5.06 5.46
CA LEU A 100 -9.07 -6.20 6.38
C LEU A 100 -8.86 -7.56 5.72
N PHE A 101 -8.26 -7.58 4.53
CA PHE A 101 -7.87 -8.80 3.83
C PHE A 101 -6.41 -8.70 3.43
N ASP A 102 -5.70 -9.83 3.46
CA ASP A 102 -4.39 -9.93 2.85
C ASP A 102 -4.49 -9.86 1.32
N ASN A 103 -3.39 -9.54 0.64
CA ASN A 103 -3.42 -9.40 -0.81
C ASN A 103 -3.77 -10.71 -1.51
N HIS A 104 -3.39 -11.87 -0.94
CA HIS A 104 -3.75 -13.16 -1.50
C HIS A 104 -5.27 -13.37 -1.51
N ALA A 105 -5.97 -12.93 -0.47
CA ALA A 105 -7.42 -13.03 -0.39
C ALA A 105 -8.16 -12.14 -1.39
N ILE A 106 -7.56 -11.07 -1.92
CA ILE A 106 -8.24 -10.16 -2.85
C ILE A 106 -7.66 -10.13 -4.27
N LEU A 107 -6.42 -10.59 -4.47
CA LEU A 107 -5.73 -10.52 -5.77
C LEU A 107 -5.59 -11.87 -6.47
N ARG A 108 -5.64 -13.00 -5.73
CA ARG A 108 -5.60 -14.32 -6.38
C ARG A 108 -6.81 -14.47 -7.31
N THR A 109 -6.57 -14.99 -8.51
CA THR A 109 -7.58 -15.11 -9.58
C THR A 109 -8.90 -15.71 -9.10
N GLY A 110 -8.87 -16.77 -8.29
CA GLY A 110 -10.10 -17.38 -7.77
C GLY A 110 -10.81 -16.61 -6.66
N LEU A 111 -10.13 -15.69 -5.96
CA LEU A 111 -10.66 -14.97 -4.78
C LEU A 111 -10.97 -13.50 -5.05
N ARG A 112 -10.46 -12.92 -6.14
CA ARG A 112 -10.75 -11.54 -6.56
C ARG A 112 -12.18 -11.40 -7.08
N LYS A 113 -12.66 -10.16 -7.18
CA LYS A 113 -13.99 -9.90 -7.76
C LYS A 113 -13.99 -10.27 -9.26
N PRO A 114 -14.98 -11.04 -9.75
CA PRO A 114 -15.12 -11.33 -11.16
C PRO A 114 -15.41 -10.04 -11.96
N PRO A 115 -14.85 -9.88 -13.17
CA PRO A 115 -15.18 -8.77 -14.05
C PRO A 115 -16.68 -8.74 -14.37
N PRO A 116 -17.28 -7.54 -14.54
CA PRO A 116 -18.65 -7.44 -15.03
C PRO A 116 -18.85 -8.22 -16.34
N GLY A 117 -19.99 -8.89 -16.48
CA GLY A 117 -20.30 -9.72 -17.64
C GLY A 117 -19.61 -11.09 -17.68
N SER A 118 -18.68 -11.39 -16.78
CA SER A 118 -18.12 -12.75 -16.71
C SER A 118 -19.13 -13.74 -16.15
N ARG A 119 -18.96 -15.03 -16.49
CA ARG A 119 -19.82 -16.12 -16.00
C ARG A 119 -20.01 -16.12 -14.49
N GLU A 120 -18.94 -15.86 -13.73
CA GLU A 120 -18.99 -15.83 -12.26
C GLU A 120 -19.63 -14.55 -11.71
N ALA A 121 -19.65 -13.45 -12.46
CA ALA A 121 -20.44 -12.27 -12.13
C ALA A 121 -21.94 -12.49 -12.42
N GLU A 122 -22.28 -13.17 -13.52
CA GLU A 122 -23.66 -13.52 -13.86
C GLU A 122 -24.24 -14.58 -12.92
N ARG A 123 -23.41 -15.51 -12.44
CA ARG A 123 -23.84 -16.58 -11.53
C ARG A 123 -24.46 -16.08 -10.23
N VAL A 124 -24.04 -14.92 -9.72
CA VAL A 124 -24.60 -14.37 -8.48
C VAL A 124 -25.95 -13.68 -8.65
N ARG A 125 -26.50 -13.61 -9.88
CA ARG A 125 -27.85 -13.12 -10.15
C ARG A 125 -28.94 -14.13 -9.83
N PHE A 126 -28.58 -15.41 -9.71
CA PHE A 126 -29.52 -16.49 -9.46
C PHE A 126 -29.16 -17.20 -8.16
N THR A 127 -30.17 -17.56 -7.38
CA THR A 127 -29.98 -18.45 -6.24
C THR A 127 -29.81 -19.91 -6.69
N ASP A 128 -29.07 -20.70 -5.93
CA ASP A 128 -29.10 -22.17 -6.03
C ASP A 128 -30.07 -22.81 -5.02
N TRP A 129 -30.93 -22.00 -4.40
CA TRP A 129 -31.95 -22.45 -3.47
C TRP A 129 -32.92 -23.42 -4.15
N GLU A 130 -33.16 -24.54 -3.49
CA GLU A 130 -34.12 -25.56 -3.91
C GLU A 130 -34.93 -26.00 -2.68
N PHE A 131 -36.26 -26.13 -2.84
CA PHE A 131 -37.19 -26.45 -1.74
C PHE A 131 -36.92 -27.82 -1.07
N ASP A 132 -36.27 -28.77 -1.76
CA ASP A 132 -35.97 -30.10 -1.21
C ASP A 132 -34.57 -30.62 -1.61
N PRO A 133 -33.66 -30.89 -0.65
CA PRO A 133 -32.34 -31.44 -0.91
C PRO A 133 -32.36 -32.87 -1.52
N ALA A 134 -33.41 -33.67 -1.30
CA ALA A 134 -33.54 -34.99 -1.93
C ALA A 134 -33.87 -34.87 -3.42
N THR A 135 -34.72 -33.91 -3.77
CA THR A 135 -35.01 -33.53 -5.16
C THR A 135 -33.78 -32.90 -5.84
N ALA A 136 -32.95 -32.14 -5.09
CA ALA A 136 -31.68 -31.60 -5.57
C ALA A 136 -30.65 -32.68 -5.94
N ARG A 137 -30.52 -33.72 -5.10
CA ARG A 137 -29.68 -34.89 -5.39
C ARG A 137 -30.16 -35.61 -6.65
N ARG A 138 -31.48 -35.81 -6.82
CA ARG A 138 -32.05 -36.43 -8.03
C ARG A 138 -31.84 -35.58 -9.28
N LYS A 139 -32.13 -34.28 -9.25
CA LYS A 139 -31.94 -33.37 -10.40
C LYS A 139 -30.47 -33.18 -10.76
N ARG A 140 -29.54 -33.17 -9.78
CA ARG A 140 -28.10 -33.09 -10.02
C ARG A 140 -27.54 -34.40 -10.59
N VAL A 141 -27.99 -35.56 -10.08
CA VAL A 141 -27.66 -36.88 -10.66
C VAL A 141 -28.24 -37.01 -12.07
N GLN A 142 -29.47 -36.56 -12.32
CA GLN A 142 -30.05 -36.53 -13.67
C GLN A 142 -29.28 -35.60 -14.60
N ARG A 143 -28.92 -34.37 -14.16
CA ARG A 143 -28.10 -33.45 -14.96
C ARG A 143 -26.74 -34.05 -15.29
N LEU A 144 -26.03 -34.59 -14.30
CA LEU A 144 -24.74 -35.27 -14.50
C LEU A 144 -24.87 -36.50 -15.42
N ALA A 145 -25.95 -37.28 -15.31
CA ALA A 145 -26.22 -38.41 -16.19
C ALA A 145 -26.54 -37.98 -17.64
N SER A 146 -27.24 -36.86 -17.82
CA SER A 146 -27.48 -36.27 -19.14
C SER A 146 -26.24 -35.62 -19.75
N THR A 147 -25.37 -35.01 -18.95
CA THR A 147 -24.08 -34.45 -19.40
C THR A 147 -23.06 -35.55 -19.70
N ALA A 148 -23.04 -36.64 -18.92
CA ALA A 148 -22.18 -37.81 -19.16
C ALA A 148 -22.57 -38.60 -20.42
N LYS A 149 -23.83 -38.51 -20.86
CA LYS A 149 -24.28 -39.06 -22.15
C LYS A 149 -23.97 -38.17 -23.36
N GLY A 150 -23.51 -36.93 -23.15
CA GLY A 150 -23.30 -35.94 -24.21
C GLY A 150 -21.88 -35.42 -24.39
N ILE A 151 -20.92 -35.77 -23.51
CA ILE A 151 -19.53 -35.27 -23.60
C ILE A 151 -18.56 -36.44 -23.56
N LYS A 152 -18.14 -36.92 -24.73
CA LYS A 152 -16.81 -37.51 -24.86
C LYS A 152 -15.81 -36.37 -24.62
N CYS A 153 -15.07 -36.41 -23.51
CA CYS A 153 -13.88 -35.56 -23.37
C CYS A 153 -12.90 -35.93 -24.49
N PRO A 154 -12.51 -35.00 -25.39
CA PRO A 154 -11.35 -35.22 -26.22
C PRO A 154 -10.09 -35.10 -25.35
N PRO A 155 -9.14 -36.04 -25.43
CA PRO A 155 -7.88 -35.93 -24.72
C PRO A 155 -6.92 -35.04 -25.52
N ALA A 156 -7.00 -33.71 -25.42
CA ALA A 156 -5.98 -32.83 -26.00
C ALA A 156 -6.04 -31.39 -25.47
N TRP A 157 -5.23 -31.08 -24.45
CA TRP A 157 -4.67 -29.73 -24.26
C TRP A 157 -3.19 -29.85 -23.86
N ARG A 158 -2.39 -30.43 -24.75
CA ARG A 158 -0.96 -30.11 -24.88
C ARG A 158 -0.79 -29.43 -26.23
N ARG A 159 -0.27 -28.20 -26.20
CA ARG A 159 0.27 -27.39 -27.30
C ARG A 159 -0.71 -27.10 -28.44
N ASP A 160 -1.00 -25.82 -28.65
CA ASP A 160 -0.52 -25.11 -29.84
C ASP A 160 -1.00 -23.65 -29.80
N LEU A 161 -0.03 -22.77 -29.58
CA LEU A 161 -0.08 -21.38 -30.00
C LEU A 161 0.23 -21.39 -31.50
N SER A 162 -0.72 -20.97 -32.33
CA SER A 162 -0.49 -20.61 -33.73
C SER A 162 -1.31 -19.38 -34.09
N PRO A 163 -0.78 -18.46 -34.94
CA PRO A 163 -1.05 -17.02 -34.82
C PRO A 163 -2.21 -16.48 -35.67
N ASN A 164 -2.92 -17.29 -36.45
CA ASN A 164 -3.80 -16.78 -37.50
C ASN A 164 -5.20 -17.38 -37.44
N GLY A 165 -6.19 -16.57 -37.06
CA GLY A 165 -7.61 -16.95 -37.06
C GLY A 165 -8.53 -15.81 -36.64
N VAL A 166 -8.86 -14.95 -37.61
CA VAL A 166 -9.89 -13.89 -37.59
C VAL A 166 -11.28 -14.46 -37.26
N VAL A 167 -12.14 -13.77 -36.47
CA VAL A 167 -13.50 -13.20 -36.76
C VAL A 167 -14.10 -12.54 -35.45
N PRO A 168 -15.21 -11.79 -35.45
CA PRO A 168 -15.36 -10.34 -35.68
C PRO A 168 -15.74 -9.52 -34.41
N LEU A 169 -15.42 -8.22 -34.46
CA LEU A 169 -15.94 -7.16 -33.58
C LEU A 169 -17.44 -6.92 -33.81
N GLY A 170 -18.20 -6.85 -32.72
CA GLY A 170 -19.50 -6.15 -32.65
C GLY A 170 -19.30 -4.82 -31.93
N GLU A 171 -19.77 -3.76 -32.56
CA GLU A 171 -19.38 -2.35 -32.40
C GLU A 171 -19.78 -1.70 -31.06
N PHE A 172 -18.86 -0.90 -30.52
CA PHE A 172 -19.21 0.37 -29.88
C PHE A 172 -18.08 1.38 -30.12
N VAL A 173 -18.36 2.39 -30.94
CA VAL A 173 -17.46 3.48 -31.38
C VAL A 173 -18.37 4.70 -31.64
N PRO A 174 -17.92 5.97 -31.65
CA PRO A 174 -16.89 6.66 -30.86
C PRO A 174 -17.35 8.03 -30.30
N GLY A 175 -16.52 8.57 -29.41
CA GLY A 175 -16.16 9.99 -29.39
C GLY A 175 -15.05 10.15 -28.34
N GLY A 176 -13.82 10.56 -28.62
CA GLY A 176 -13.22 11.18 -29.80
C GLY A 176 -12.14 12.11 -29.24
N HIS A 177 -10.91 11.60 -29.07
CA HIS A 177 -9.70 12.40 -29.11
C HIS A 177 -8.50 11.47 -29.35
N GLU A 178 -7.97 11.60 -30.55
CA GLU A 178 -6.79 10.92 -31.06
C GLU A 178 -5.53 11.62 -30.53
N SER A 179 -4.59 10.82 -30.03
CA SER A 179 -3.17 11.01 -30.29
C SER A 179 -2.45 9.69 -30.02
N GLY A 180 -1.75 9.22 -31.05
CA GLY A 180 -1.19 7.88 -31.20
C GLY A 180 -0.22 7.44 -30.10
N ASP A 181 -0.36 6.18 -29.69
CA ASP A 181 0.70 5.19 -29.88
C ASP A 181 0.09 3.79 -29.80
N GLY A 182 0.05 3.12 -30.95
CA GLY A 182 -0.51 1.79 -31.13
C GLY A 182 0.53 0.72 -30.87
N GLY A 183 0.20 -0.24 -29.99
CA GLY A 183 0.97 -1.46 -29.85
C GLY A 183 0.51 -2.30 -28.66
N TYR A 184 -0.35 -3.30 -28.92
CA TYR A 184 -0.73 -4.38 -28.01
C TYR A 184 -1.64 -4.03 -26.82
N PHE A 185 -2.87 -3.61 -27.12
CA PHE A 185 -4.00 -3.79 -26.21
C PHE A 185 -4.72 -5.11 -26.52
N GLY A 186 -4.79 -6.01 -25.54
CA GLY A 186 -5.85 -7.03 -25.49
C GLY A 186 -5.41 -8.50 -25.65
N LEU A 187 -4.94 -9.11 -24.57
CA LEU A 187 -5.30 -10.49 -24.25
C LEU A 187 -5.72 -10.55 -22.77
N PRO A 188 -7.02 -10.59 -22.45
CA PRO A 188 -7.48 -10.73 -21.07
C PRO A 188 -7.11 -12.12 -20.53
N SER A 189 -6.89 -12.25 -19.22
CA SER A 189 -7.02 -13.57 -18.58
C SER A 189 -8.35 -14.19 -19.00
N PRO A 190 -8.47 -15.51 -19.22
CA PRO A 190 -9.75 -16.11 -19.53
C PRO A 190 -10.76 -15.73 -18.42
N PRO A 191 -11.81 -14.95 -18.74
CA PRO A 191 -12.74 -14.37 -17.76
C PRO A 191 -13.44 -15.45 -16.91
N ASP A 192 -13.45 -16.69 -17.38
CA ASP A 192 -14.15 -17.82 -16.78
C ASP A 192 -13.50 -18.43 -15.54
N THR A 193 -12.28 -18.01 -15.18
CA THR A 193 -11.58 -18.53 -13.98
C THR A 193 -11.54 -17.52 -12.83
N CYS A 194 -12.00 -16.30 -13.06
CA CYS A 194 -11.96 -15.24 -12.07
C CYS A 194 -13.09 -15.37 -11.05
N GLY A 195 -12.76 -15.32 -9.75
CA GLY A 195 -13.77 -15.26 -8.68
C GLY A 195 -14.47 -16.59 -8.35
N VAL A 196 -14.08 -17.70 -8.97
CA VAL A 196 -14.69 -19.04 -8.80
C VAL A 196 -14.63 -19.59 -7.37
N THR A 197 -13.70 -19.12 -6.54
CA THR A 197 -13.51 -19.58 -5.16
C THR A 197 -13.73 -18.47 -4.12
N ARG A 198 -14.37 -17.35 -4.47
CA ARG A 198 -14.66 -16.24 -3.53
C ARG A 198 -15.37 -16.67 -2.25
N HIS A 199 -16.22 -17.71 -2.32
CA HIS A 199 -16.88 -18.31 -1.15
C HIS A 199 -15.90 -18.86 -0.09
N LYS A 200 -14.63 -19.06 -0.43
CA LYS A 200 -13.57 -19.50 0.50
C LYS A 200 -12.80 -18.34 1.14
N ARG A 201 -13.08 -17.08 0.75
CA ARG A 201 -12.33 -15.91 1.19
C ARG A 201 -12.63 -15.54 2.64
N LEU A 202 -11.56 -15.36 3.42
CA LEU A 202 -11.62 -14.96 4.83
C LEU A 202 -10.89 -13.64 5.05
N CYS A 203 -11.46 -12.78 5.88
CA CYS A 203 -10.78 -11.58 6.37
C CYS A 203 -9.70 -11.94 7.40
N ASN A 204 -8.82 -10.98 7.70
CA ASN A 204 -7.68 -11.16 8.58
C ASN A 204 -8.10 -11.66 9.98
N GLU A 205 -9.21 -11.16 10.52
CA GLU A 205 -9.74 -11.61 11.82
C GLU A 205 -10.24 -13.06 11.79
N CYS A 206 -10.99 -13.47 10.77
CA CYS A 206 -11.45 -14.86 10.67
C CYS A 206 -10.27 -15.83 10.49
N ARG A 207 -9.24 -15.41 9.75
CA ARG A 207 -8.00 -16.17 9.62
C ARG A 207 -7.25 -16.28 10.94
N PHE A 208 -7.25 -15.21 11.74
CA PHE A 208 -6.66 -15.21 13.07
C PHE A 208 -7.35 -16.17 14.01
N GLN A 209 -8.68 -16.11 14.09
CA GLN A 209 -9.49 -17.01 14.91
C GLN A 209 -9.33 -18.48 14.52
N ARG A 210 -9.05 -18.77 13.23
CA ARG A 210 -8.79 -20.12 12.74
C ARG A 210 -7.35 -20.61 12.97
N GLY A 211 -6.45 -19.75 13.44
CA GLY A 211 -5.04 -20.10 13.63
C GLY A 211 -4.20 -20.14 12.34
N ASP A 212 -4.64 -19.47 11.27
CA ASP A 212 -3.95 -19.50 9.97
C ASP A 212 -2.58 -18.79 9.96
N TRP A 213 -2.26 -17.99 10.99
CA TRP A 213 -1.03 -17.19 11.06
C TRP A 213 0.17 -17.93 11.65
N GLY A 214 0.02 -19.19 12.06
CA GLY A 214 1.10 -20.01 12.59
C GLY A 214 2.08 -20.58 11.56
N ARG A 215 1.86 -20.36 10.25
CA ARG A 215 2.73 -20.88 9.17
C ARG A 215 3.50 -19.74 8.48
N PRO A 216 4.79 -19.93 8.16
CA PRO A 216 5.59 -18.92 7.48
C PRO A 216 5.01 -18.64 6.10
N GLY A 217 4.33 -17.51 5.98
CA GLY A 217 3.82 -16.97 4.72
C GLY A 217 4.57 -15.71 4.31
N SER A 218 4.02 -14.98 3.35
CA SER A 218 4.59 -13.71 2.90
C SER A 218 4.31 -12.52 3.84
N ASN A 219 3.84 -12.76 5.07
CA ASN A 219 3.45 -11.78 6.10
C ASN A 219 4.48 -11.77 7.25
N TYR A 220 4.48 -10.76 8.12
CA TYR A 220 5.40 -10.66 9.27
C TYR A 220 4.66 -10.93 10.59
N GLY A 221 5.40 -10.85 11.72
CA GLY A 221 4.85 -10.95 13.06
C GLY A 221 4.85 -12.37 13.61
N SER A 222 4.06 -12.57 14.66
CA SER A 222 3.84 -13.88 15.30
C SER A 222 2.41 -14.37 15.07
N ALA A 223 2.12 -15.62 15.45
CA ALA A 223 0.76 -16.14 15.42
C ALA A 223 -0.19 -15.33 16.33
N GLU A 224 0.33 -14.79 17.44
CA GLU A 224 -0.41 -13.97 18.41
C GLU A 224 -0.62 -12.54 17.92
N VAL A 225 0.39 -11.97 17.25
CA VAL A 225 0.40 -10.60 16.75
C VAL A 225 0.81 -10.60 15.28
N PRO A 226 -0.13 -10.98 14.38
CA PRO A 226 0.14 -11.02 12.96
C PRO A 226 0.28 -9.61 12.37
N ILE A 227 1.24 -9.45 11.46
CA ILE A 227 1.42 -8.25 10.65
C ILE A 227 1.19 -8.62 9.19
N VAL A 228 0.07 -8.14 8.64
CA VAL A 228 -0.36 -8.40 7.26
C VAL A 228 0.20 -7.33 6.35
N LYS A 229 1.08 -7.73 5.43
CA LYS A 229 1.67 -6.80 4.48
C LYS A 229 0.68 -6.44 3.39
N SER A 230 0.50 -5.15 3.14
CA SER A 230 -0.07 -4.69 1.88
C SER A 230 1.05 -4.58 0.84
N ARG A 231 0.89 -5.26 -0.30
CA ARG A 231 1.75 -5.13 -1.49
C ARG A 231 1.15 -4.13 -2.47
N ARG A 232 0.35 -3.20 -1.95
CA ARG A 232 -0.36 -2.21 -2.74
C ARG A 232 0.58 -1.01 -2.84
N PRO A 233 1.19 -0.76 -4.01
CA PRO A 233 2.00 0.43 -4.19
C PRO A 233 1.10 1.63 -4.01
N ILE A 234 1.34 2.40 -2.95
CA ILE A 234 0.76 3.72 -2.76
C ILE A 234 1.93 4.69 -2.79
N GLU A 235 1.83 5.65 -3.68
CA GLU A 235 2.79 6.74 -3.76
C GLU A 235 2.49 7.73 -2.64
N PHE A 236 3.46 7.90 -1.76
CA PHE A 236 3.47 8.95 -0.75
C PHE A 236 4.52 9.98 -1.16
N ARG A 237 4.21 11.25 -0.98
CA ARG A 237 5.15 12.36 -1.26
C ARG A 237 6.40 12.30 -0.39
N ASP A 238 6.23 11.84 0.85
CA ASP A 238 7.29 11.58 1.82
C ASP A 238 6.78 10.67 2.96
N LEU A 239 7.65 10.33 3.91
CA LEU A 239 7.27 9.49 5.05
C LEU A 239 6.30 10.18 6.02
N ARG A 240 6.22 11.52 6.04
CA ARG A 240 5.22 12.23 6.86
C ARG A 240 3.84 11.98 6.31
N GLU A 241 3.65 12.01 4.99
CA GLU A 241 2.36 11.67 4.39
C GLU A 241 1.99 10.20 4.63
N ARG A 242 2.98 9.29 4.62
CA ARG A 242 2.76 7.87 4.93
C ARG A 242 2.23 7.63 6.34
N TYR A 243 2.83 8.29 7.32
CA TYR A 243 2.55 8.03 8.73
C TYR A 243 1.55 9.01 9.33
N LEU A 244 1.40 10.22 8.79
CA LEU A 244 0.56 11.31 9.28
C LEU A 244 -0.18 11.96 8.08
N PRO A 245 -1.03 11.19 7.37
CA PRO A 245 -1.64 11.63 6.12
C PRO A 245 -2.48 12.91 6.28
N GLY A 246 -2.12 13.94 5.52
CA GLY A 246 -2.83 15.23 5.53
C GLY A 246 -2.64 16.06 6.80
N MET A 247 -1.64 15.72 7.62
CA MET A 247 -1.27 16.49 8.82
C MET A 247 -0.29 17.61 8.50
N PHE A 248 0.76 17.30 7.73
CA PHE A 248 1.81 18.23 7.34
C PHE A 248 1.66 18.62 5.87
N ARG A 249 2.00 19.86 5.56
CA ARG A 249 1.97 20.34 4.17
C ARG A 249 3.21 19.84 3.45
N ALA A 250 3.03 18.82 2.61
CA ALA A 250 4.05 18.43 1.65
C ALA A 250 4.02 19.35 0.42
N PRO A 251 5.18 19.79 -0.11
CA PRO A 251 5.24 20.46 -1.40
C PRO A 251 4.54 19.63 -2.49
N PRO A 252 3.94 20.24 -3.51
CA PRO A 252 3.47 19.50 -4.68
C PRO A 252 4.67 18.79 -5.35
N LEU A 253 4.43 17.65 -6.02
CA LEU A 253 5.49 16.83 -6.63
C LEU A 253 6.43 17.64 -7.56
N VAL A 254 5.89 18.59 -8.30
CA VAL A 254 6.66 19.49 -9.19
C VAL A 254 7.60 20.45 -8.45
N LYS A 255 7.44 20.60 -7.12
CA LYS A 255 8.30 21.38 -6.24
C LYS A 255 9.10 20.49 -5.28
N GLN A 256 9.21 19.19 -5.56
CA GLN A 256 10.08 18.30 -4.81
C GLN A 256 11.40 18.11 -5.56
N PRO A 257 12.53 18.01 -4.84
CA PRO A 257 13.81 17.70 -5.46
C PRO A 257 13.77 16.29 -6.05
N ARG A 258 14.34 16.12 -7.24
CA ARG A 258 14.55 14.81 -7.86
C ARG A 258 15.54 14.01 -7.00
N LEU A 259 15.25 12.72 -6.84
CA LEU A 259 16.15 11.78 -6.17
C LEU A 259 17.23 11.30 -7.16
N PHE A 260 18.48 11.19 -6.71
CA PHE A 260 19.60 10.74 -7.54
C PHE A 260 20.28 9.47 -6.99
N ARG A 261 20.80 8.63 -7.89
CA ARG A 261 21.22 7.22 -7.65
C ARG A 261 22.24 6.98 -6.54
N VAL A 262 23.03 7.98 -6.15
CA VAL A 262 24.04 7.81 -5.08
C VAL A 262 23.34 7.50 -3.75
N TRP A 263 22.21 8.14 -3.50
CA TRP A 263 21.32 7.84 -2.38
C TRP A 263 20.26 6.85 -2.85
N ASN A 264 20.69 5.63 -3.18
CA ASN A 264 19.84 4.54 -3.68
C ASN A 264 18.76 4.07 -2.67
N TRP A 265 18.20 4.97 -1.85
CA TRP A 265 16.80 4.95 -1.45
C TRP A 265 15.97 4.95 -2.70
N SER A 266 15.88 3.76 -3.25
CA SER A 266 14.92 3.31 -4.22
C SER A 266 13.61 4.11 -4.11
N ARG A 267 13.05 4.49 -5.26
CA ARG A 267 11.63 4.82 -5.42
C ARG A 267 10.68 3.88 -4.65
N THR A 268 11.14 2.72 -4.16
CA THR A 268 10.39 1.82 -3.27
C THR A 268 10.12 2.34 -1.86
N GLU A 269 10.71 3.45 -1.40
CA GLU A 269 10.29 4.09 -0.12
C GLU A 269 9.11 5.05 -0.29
N VAL A 270 9.04 5.72 -1.45
CA VAL A 270 7.88 6.51 -1.92
C VAL A 270 6.71 5.58 -2.23
N LEU A 271 7.00 4.35 -2.72
CA LEU A 271 6.03 3.26 -2.88
C LEU A 271 5.95 2.39 -1.62
N SER A 272 5.37 2.93 -0.56
CA SER A 272 5.18 2.17 0.68
C SER A 272 3.85 1.40 0.67
N GLY A 273 3.85 0.24 1.31
CA GLY A 273 2.65 -0.51 1.60
C GLY A 273 2.06 -0.12 2.96
N PHE A 274 0.75 -0.23 3.11
CA PHE A 274 0.11 -0.25 4.43
C PHE A 274 0.28 -1.60 5.10
N ASP A 275 0.94 -1.66 6.25
CA ASP A 275 0.97 -2.90 7.03
C ASP A 275 -0.18 -2.87 8.03
N THR A 276 -0.91 -3.97 8.16
CA THR A 276 -2.07 -4.07 9.05
C THR A 276 -1.77 -5.01 10.20
N VAL A 277 -1.91 -4.54 11.42
CA VAL A 277 -1.57 -5.26 12.65
C VAL A 277 -2.79 -5.41 13.53
N ARG A 278 -2.94 -6.60 14.12
CA ARG A 278 -3.94 -6.84 15.16
C ARG A 278 -3.38 -6.39 16.50
N CYS A 279 -3.96 -5.35 17.11
CA CYS A 279 -3.48 -4.86 18.39
C CYS A 279 -3.67 -5.92 19.49
N PRO A 280 -2.62 -6.33 20.23
CA PRO A 280 -2.76 -7.34 21.28
C PRO A 280 -3.63 -6.84 22.45
N GLY A 281 -3.62 -5.54 22.76
CA GLY A 281 -4.42 -4.98 23.86
C GLY A 281 -5.93 -4.81 23.61
N CYS A 282 -6.39 -4.71 22.36
CA CYS A 282 -7.83 -4.53 22.06
C CYS A 282 -8.38 -5.45 20.97
N GLY A 283 -7.53 -6.25 20.32
CA GLY A 283 -7.91 -7.15 19.23
C GLY A 283 -8.29 -6.46 17.92
N VAL A 284 -8.26 -5.11 17.85
CA VAL A 284 -8.65 -4.37 16.66
C VAL A 284 -7.50 -4.33 15.65
N TRP A 285 -7.82 -4.62 14.38
CA TRP A 285 -6.91 -4.47 13.25
C TRP A 285 -6.77 -3.00 12.85
N GLN A 286 -5.54 -2.50 12.83
CA GLN A 286 -5.20 -1.12 12.50
C GLN A 286 -3.97 -1.08 11.61
N GLU A 287 -3.79 0.03 10.91
CA GLU A 287 -2.56 0.32 10.19
C GLU A 287 -1.37 0.41 11.17
N LEU A 288 -0.19 -0.05 10.75
CA LEU A 288 1.05 -0.11 11.55
C LEU A 288 1.42 1.24 12.18
N GLY A 289 1.14 2.35 11.48
CA GLY A 289 1.35 3.69 11.99
C GLY A 289 0.65 3.95 13.33
N ALA A 290 -0.46 3.26 13.64
CA ALA A 290 -1.17 3.36 14.93
C ALA A 290 -0.35 2.92 16.15
N PHE A 291 0.75 2.21 15.92
CA PHE A 291 1.62 1.65 16.95
C PHE A 291 2.93 2.43 17.09
N ARG A 292 3.10 3.51 16.31
CA ARG A 292 4.32 4.36 16.29
C ARG A 292 5.60 3.59 16.00
N VAL A 293 5.45 2.45 15.33
CA VAL A 293 6.57 1.73 14.77
C VAL A 293 6.71 2.14 13.32
N TYR A 294 7.57 3.12 13.08
CA TYR A 294 7.88 3.56 11.74
C TYR A 294 8.84 2.56 11.12
N ARG A 295 8.39 1.93 10.05
CA ARG A 295 9.15 1.03 9.20
C ARG A 295 10.11 1.89 8.36
N HIS A 296 11.12 2.43 8.99
CA HIS A 296 12.30 2.96 8.31
C HIS A 296 13.52 2.20 8.81
N PRO A 297 14.45 1.77 7.94
CA PRO A 297 15.75 1.25 8.35
C PRO A 297 16.51 2.20 9.29
N CYS A 298 16.12 3.48 9.37
CA CYS A 298 16.77 4.53 10.16
C CYS A 298 15.85 5.16 11.24
N CYS A 299 14.70 4.54 11.57
CA CYS A 299 13.88 4.97 12.70
C CYS A 299 14.42 4.33 13.99
N SER A 300 15.35 5.05 14.60
CA SER A 300 16.13 4.75 15.80
C SER A 300 15.36 4.42 17.11
N VAL A 301 14.03 4.48 17.19
CA VAL A 301 13.28 3.94 18.34
C VAL A 301 13.53 2.43 18.44
N LEU A 302 13.70 1.76 17.30
CA LEU A 302 14.09 0.35 17.26
C LEU A 302 15.61 0.18 17.27
N GLU A 303 16.39 1.05 16.63
CA GLU A 303 17.86 0.94 16.65
C GLU A 303 18.42 1.16 18.06
N ARG A 304 17.91 2.09 18.88
CA ARG A 304 18.40 2.28 20.26
C ARG A 304 18.11 1.11 21.20
N ARG A 305 17.17 0.22 20.84
CA ARG A 305 16.95 -1.06 21.54
C ARG A 305 17.80 -2.19 20.93
N TRP A 306 18.15 -2.08 19.65
CA TRP A 306 18.98 -3.04 18.91
C TRP A 306 20.48 -2.81 19.13
N GLU A 307 20.91 -1.56 19.37
CA GLU A 307 22.27 -1.16 19.76
C GLU A 307 22.66 -1.75 21.12
N ARG A 308 21.70 -1.89 22.04
CA ARG A 308 21.90 -2.61 23.30
C ARG A 308 22.28 -4.09 23.11
N ASP A 309 21.85 -4.68 22.00
CA ASP A 309 22.11 -6.08 21.65
C ASP A 309 23.06 -6.19 20.42
N TYR A 310 23.72 -5.11 20.01
CA TYR A 310 24.53 -5.04 18.78
C TYR A 310 25.64 -6.09 18.79
N ASP A 311 26.38 -6.19 19.89
CA ASP A 311 27.46 -7.16 20.03
C ASP A 311 26.94 -8.61 20.08
N ALA A 312 25.77 -8.84 20.67
CA ALA A 312 25.12 -10.15 20.71
C ALA A 312 24.59 -10.59 19.33
N ASN A 313 24.07 -9.66 18.54
CA ASN A 313 23.58 -9.92 17.18
C ASN A 313 24.73 -10.08 16.17
N LYS A 314 25.80 -9.29 16.33
CA LYS A 314 27.04 -9.40 15.54
C LYS A 314 27.74 -10.74 15.75
N ALA A 315 27.81 -11.23 16.99
CA ALA A 315 28.34 -12.55 17.31
C ALA A 315 27.51 -13.70 16.73
N ARG A 316 26.19 -13.53 16.55
CA ARG A 316 25.31 -14.57 15.97
C ARG A 316 25.35 -14.67 14.45
N MET A 317 25.66 -13.58 13.72
CA MET A 317 25.45 -13.53 12.26
C MET A 317 26.73 -13.53 11.42
N GLY A 318 27.90 -13.64 12.03
CA GLY A 318 29.10 -14.27 11.45
C GLY A 318 29.73 -13.68 10.18
N ASN A 319 29.12 -12.75 9.42
CA ASN A 319 29.70 -12.07 8.27
C ASN A 319 28.87 -10.86 7.78
N GLU A 320 29.56 -9.82 7.30
CA GLU A 320 28.99 -8.58 6.73
C GLU A 320 28.08 -8.78 5.51
N ALA A 321 28.18 -9.92 4.81
CA ALA A 321 27.37 -10.20 3.62
C ALA A 321 25.88 -10.50 3.92
N GLU A 322 25.52 -10.82 5.18
CA GLU A 322 24.12 -11.06 5.57
C GLU A 322 23.31 -9.79 5.82
N TRP A 323 23.93 -8.61 5.93
CA TRP A 323 23.24 -7.34 6.20
C TRP A 323 22.19 -6.99 5.14
N SER A 324 22.45 -7.35 3.88
CA SER A 324 21.49 -7.19 2.77
C SER A 324 20.24 -8.08 2.88
N LYS A 325 20.22 -9.04 3.82
CA LYS A 325 19.09 -9.94 4.11
C LYS A 325 18.39 -9.63 5.44
N VAL A 326 18.90 -8.68 6.23
CA VAL A 326 18.39 -8.34 7.57
C VAL A 326 17.66 -7.00 7.57
N PRO A 327 16.40 -6.94 7.09
CA PRO A 327 15.47 -5.96 7.67
C PRO A 327 14.17 -6.59 8.22
N LEU A 328 13.95 -7.90 8.05
CA LEU A 328 12.61 -8.48 8.14
C LEU A 328 12.35 -9.43 9.32
N ARG A 329 13.33 -9.63 10.21
CA ARG A 329 13.21 -10.48 11.42
C ARG A 329 13.47 -9.71 12.73
N LEU A 330 13.33 -8.39 12.72
CA LEU A 330 13.70 -7.52 13.84
C LEU A 330 12.66 -7.46 14.98
N TRP A 331 11.50 -8.10 14.82
CA TRP A 331 10.41 -8.02 15.79
C TRP A 331 10.40 -9.32 16.58
N SER A 332 10.96 -9.28 17.80
CA SER A 332 10.84 -10.42 18.71
C SER A 332 9.37 -10.64 19.06
N ALA A 333 8.99 -11.89 19.35
CA ALA A 333 7.64 -12.20 19.81
C ALA A 333 7.27 -11.37 21.06
N GLU A 334 8.25 -11.12 21.94
CA GLU A 334 8.08 -10.28 23.12
C GLU A 334 7.79 -8.81 22.79
N MET A 335 8.55 -8.23 21.86
CA MET A 335 8.29 -6.87 21.38
C MET A 335 6.88 -6.77 20.77
N LEU A 336 6.50 -7.75 19.96
CA LEU A 336 5.17 -7.79 19.35
C LEU A 336 4.04 -7.82 20.39
N ARG A 337 4.19 -8.60 21.46
CA ARG A 337 3.18 -8.70 22.54
C ARG A 337 2.98 -7.39 23.31
N THR A 338 4.03 -6.57 23.39
CA THR A 338 3.99 -5.27 24.09
C THR A 338 3.46 -4.12 23.24
N LEU A 339 3.24 -4.33 21.94
CA LEU A 339 2.67 -3.30 21.06
C LEU A 339 1.31 -2.84 21.53
N ARG A 340 1.09 -1.52 21.52
CA ARG A 340 -0.20 -0.90 21.82
C ARG A 340 -0.55 0.11 20.73
N CYS A 341 -1.79 0.06 20.26
CA CYS A 341 -2.31 1.13 19.42
C CYS A 341 -2.55 2.40 20.25
N ASN A 342 -2.64 3.56 19.61
CA ASN A 342 -2.89 4.85 20.27
C ASN A 342 -4.01 4.80 21.34
N HIS A 343 -5.11 4.08 21.07
CA HIS A 343 -6.23 3.97 22.01
C HIS A 343 -5.93 3.10 23.23
N CYS A 344 -5.12 2.05 23.04
CA CYS A 344 -4.73 1.23 24.16
C CYS A 344 -3.76 1.99 25.05
N VAL A 345 -2.81 2.73 24.48
CA VAL A 345 -1.91 3.63 25.23
C VAL A 345 -2.72 4.66 26.01
N LEU A 346 -3.65 5.36 25.35
CA LEU A 346 -4.53 6.34 26.01
C LEU A 346 -5.27 5.74 27.22
N ARG A 347 -5.79 4.52 27.07
CA ARG A 347 -6.56 3.84 28.11
C ARG A 347 -5.68 3.27 29.23
N GLU A 348 -4.50 2.77 28.90
CA GLU A 348 -3.59 2.10 29.83
C GLU A 348 -2.76 3.10 30.64
N SER A 349 -2.32 4.20 30.01
CA SER A 349 -1.38 5.14 30.61
C SER A 349 -1.81 6.61 30.56
N GLY A 350 -2.93 6.93 29.91
CA GLY A 350 -3.44 8.30 29.84
C GLY A 350 -2.92 9.11 28.65
N ARG A 351 -3.31 10.39 28.63
CA ARG A 351 -3.05 11.29 27.49
C ARG A 351 -1.59 11.73 27.42
N ASP A 352 -0.96 11.97 28.57
CA ASP A 352 0.42 12.48 28.64
C ASP A 352 1.42 11.46 28.08
N ASP A 353 1.25 10.18 28.41
CA ASP A 353 2.07 9.09 27.86
C ASP A 353 1.86 8.90 26.36
N LEU A 354 0.61 9.07 25.89
CA LEU A 354 0.33 9.08 24.46
C LEU A 354 1.02 10.28 23.78
N GLU A 355 0.95 11.46 24.37
CA GLU A 355 1.62 12.67 23.86
C GLU A 355 3.12 12.45 23.72
N MET A 356 3.77 11.95 24.77
CA MET A 356 5.20 11.63 24.76
C MET A 356 5.54 10.60 23.68
N LEU A 357 4.75 9.53 23.56
CA LEU A 357 4.97 8.48 22.56
C LEU A 357 4.81 9.01 21.12
N VAL A 358 3.73 9.75 20.85
CA VAL A 358 3.47 10.26 19.50
C VAL A 358 4.46 11.34 19.13
N SER A 359 4.71 12.32 19.99
CA SER A 359 5.65 13.41 19.72
C SER A 359 7.08 12.89 19.56
N GLY A 360 7.55 12.00 20.44
CA GLY A 360 8.87 11.40 20.35
C GLY A 360 9.07 10.66 19.03
N ALA A 361 8.12 9.81 18.64
CA ALA A 361 8.20 9.09 17.37
C ALA A 361 8.20 10.04 16.16
N VAL A 362 7.32 11.04 16.15
CA VAL A 362 7.20 11.99 15.03
C VAL A 362 8.41 12.91 14.92
N LEU A 363 8.94 13.40 16.04
CA LEU A 363 10.17 14.19 16.06
C LEU A 363 11.34 13.38 15.50
N GLU A 364 11.46 12.13 15.91
CA GLU A 364 12.53 11.28 15.42
C GLU A 364 12.42 11.05 13.91
N LEU A 365 11.22 10.71 13.42
CA LEU A 365 10.96 10.57 11.98
C LEU A 365 11.36 11.83 11.21
N MET A 366 10.94 13.00 11.70
CA MET A 366 11.22 14.27 11.04
C MET A 366 12.69 14.67 11.12
N GLN A 367 13.37 14.41 12.24
CA GLN A 367 14.79 14.68 12.40
C GLN A 367 15.63 13.79 11.49
N THR A 368 15.25 12.53 11.33
CA THR A 368 15.87 11.63 10.34
C THR A 368 15.68 12.23 8.95
N LEU A 369 14.45 12.51 8.52
CA LEU A 369 14.18 13.13 7.20
C LEU A 369 14.93 14.47 7.01
N ALA A 370 15.04 15.29 8.05
CA ALA A 370 15.79 16.55 7.99
C ALA A 370 17.28 16.29 7.76
N ARG A 371 17.88 15.36 8.52
CA ARG A 371 19.28 14.95 8.36
C ARG A 371 19.56 14.45 6.95
N GLU A 372 18.66 13.62 6.42
CA GLU A 372 18.74 13.09 5.07
C GLU A 372 18.71 14.20 3.98
N ILE A 373 17.86 15.22 4.16
CA ILE A 373 17.83 16.38 3.24
C ILE A 373 19.11 17.23 3.43
N GLY A 374 19.58 17.40 4.67
CA GLY A 374 20.82 18.11 4.99
C GLY A 374 22.05 17.45 4.37
N GLU A 375 22.12 16.12 4.43
CA GLU A 375 23.12 15.30 3.74
C GLU A 375 23.11 15.58 2.23
N ARG A 376 21.94 15.62 1.59
CA ARG A 376 21.83 15.96 0.16
C ARG A 376 22.31 17.37 -0.15
N LEU A 377 22.01 18.35 0.71
CA LEU A 377 22.48 19.73 0.55
C LEU A 377 24.01 19.80 0.56
N VAL A 378 24.65 19.16 1.53
CA VAL A 378 26.11 19.20 1.71
C VAL A 378 26.84 18.26 0.73
N PHE A 379 26.20 17.18 0.29
CA PHE A 379 26.83 16.13 -0.52
C PHE A 379 27.48 16.66 -1.80
N GLY A 380 26.77 17.44 -2.61
CA GLY A 380 27.30 17.90 -3.90
C GLY A 380 28.49 18.86 -3.78
N TRP A 381 28.54 19.65 -2.70
CA TRP A 381 29.65 20.55 -2.43
C TRP A 381 30.99 19.84 -2.24
N LYS A 382 31.00 18.58 -1.76
CA LYS A 382 32.22 17.75 -1.70
C LYS A 382 32.85 17.58 -3.09
N PHE A 383 32.02 17.38 -4.11
CA PHE A 383 32.47 17.12 -5.47
C PHE A 383 32.88 18.42 -6.15
N ILE A 384 32.12 19.49 -5.95
CA ILE A 384 32.51 20.83 -6.40
C ILE A 384 33.88 21.22 -5.83
N ARG A 385 34.12 20.95 -4.54
CA ARG A 385 35.44 21.16 -3.94
C ARG A 385 36.54 20.37 -4.66
N LYS A 386 36.30 19.08 -4.91
CA LYS A 386 37.24 18.22 -5.64
C LYS A 386 37.54 18.76 -7.05
N ASP A 387 36.54 19.29 -7.74
CA ASP A 387 36.72 19.87 -9.08
C ASP A 387 37.61 21.11 -9.05
N PHE A 388 37.61 21.88 -7.96
CA PHE A 388 38.51 23.02 -7.74
C PHE A 388 39.89 22.65 -7.17
N GLU A 389 40.09 21.41 -6.72
CA GLU A 389 41.37 20.91 -6.19
C GLU A 389 42.30 20.44 -7.33
N SER A 390 43.54 20.11 -7.00
CA SER A 390 44.55 19.81 -8.02
C SER A 390 44.20 18.56 -8.82
N GLY A 391 44.28 18.65 -10.15
CA GLY A 391 43.81 17.64 -11.10
C GLY A 391 42.30 17.65 -11.35
N GLY A 392 41.56 18.62 -10.78
CA GLY A 392 40.14 18.82 -11.01
C GLY A 392 39.84 19.72 -12.22
N VAL A 393 38.64 19.57 -12.80
CA VAL A 393 38.24 20.26 -14.05
C VAL A 393 38.17 21.80 -13.87
N LEU A 394 37.99 22.26 -12.63
CA LEU A 394 37.91 23.68 -12.26
C LEU A 394 39.19 24.20 -11.57
N GLU A 395 40.29 23.44 -11.53
CA GLU A 395 41.54 23.81 -10.84
C GLU A 395 42.05 25.21 -11.21
N LYS A 396 41.92 25.59 -12.49
CA LYS A 396 42.41 26.88 -13.01
C LYS A 396 41.64 28.12 -12.49
N TYR A 397 40.47 27.94 -11.87
CA TYR A 397 39.60 29.04 -11.43
C TYR A 397 39.79 29.36 -9.94
N THR A 398 41.00 29.75 -9.55
CA THR A 398 41.41 29.96 -8.15
C THR A 398 40.64 31.09 -7.45
N GLU A 399 40.34 32.19 -8.14
CA GLU A 399 39.55 33.30 -7.58
C GLU A 399 38.08 32.90 -7.36
N ALA A 400 37.49 32.16 -8.32
CA ALA A 400 36.14 31.62 -8.17
C ALA A 400 36.09 30.63 -6.99
N ARG A 401 37.10 29.76 -6.85
CA ARG A 401 37.26 28.87 -5.70
C ARG A 401 37.24 29.65 -4.38
N LYS A 402 38.04 30.72 -4.26
CA LYS A 402 38.10 31.55 -3.05
C LYS A 402 36.76 32.24 -2.77
N ARG A 403 36.08 32.75 -3.80
CA ARG A 403 34.77 33.40 -3.69
C ARG A 403 33.65 32.43 -3.26
N ILE A 404 33.63 31.24 -3.84
CA ILE A 404 32.55 30.25 -3.65
C ILE A 404 32.81 29.40 -2.40
N LEU A 405 34.02 28.87 -2.23
CA LEU A 405 34.38 27.92 -1.18
C LEU A 405 35.16 28.54 -0.01
N GLY A 406 35.61 29.80 -0.12
CA GLY A 406 36.41 30.44 0.93
C GLY A 406 35.66 30.50 2.27
N GLY A 407 36.31 30.06 3.34
CA GLY A 407 35.71 29.99 4.69
C GLY A 407 34.74 28.83 4.91
N LEU A 408 34.57 27.90 3.96
CA LEU A 408 33.94 26.61 4.25
C LEU A 408 34.96 25.68 4.91
N GLU A 409 34.99 25.68 6.25
CA GLU A 409 35.81 24.77 7.05
C GLU A 409 35.14 23.40 7.15
N TRP A 410 35.25 22.60 6.09
CA TRP A 410 34.90 21.18 6.15
C TRP A 410 36.19 20.37 6.19
N GLU A 411 36.84 20.38 7.35
CA GLU A 411 37.99 19.53 7.62
C GLU A 411 37.52 18.21 8.24
N GLY A 412 37.93 17.08 7.65
CA GLY A 412 38.25 15.89 8.42
C GLY A 412 37.15 14.87 8.77
N THR A 413 35.85 15.17 8.78
CA THR A 413 34.86 14.11 9.05
C THR A 413 34.47 13.39 7.76
N ALA A 414 34.89 12.14 7.64
CA ALA A 414 34.33 11.19 6.69
C ALA A 414 32.80 11.35 6.62
N ILE A 415 32.30 11.54 5.41
CA ILE A 415 30.88 11.80 5.07
C ILE A 415 30.03 10.53 5.28
N GLY A 416 30.16 9.90 6.45
CA GLY A 416 29.45 8.67 6.78
C GLY A 416 29.49 8.26 8.25
N GLY A 417 30.00 9.09 9.18
CA GLY A 417 30.16 8.66 10.58
C GLY A 417 29.60 9.60 11.63
N ALA A 418 30.00 10.86 11.62
CA ALA A 418 29.57 11.84 12.63
C ALA A 418 29.80 13.25 12.09
N GLY A 419 28.78 14.12 12.14
CA GLY A 419 28.97 15.56 11.93
C GLY A 419 27.94 16.33 11.08
N LEU A 420 26.84 15.74 10.62
CA LEU A 420 25.74 16.48 9.95
C LEU A 420 24.54 16.73 10.88
N ALA A 421 24.72 16.51 12.18
CA ALA A 421 23.63 16.56 13.15
C ALA A 421 23.06 17.98 13.37
N GLU A 422 23.79 19.04 13.01
CA GLU A 422 23.38 20.42 13.32
C GLU A 422 23.82 21.37 12.20
N LEU A 423 23.18 21.30 11.03
CA LEU A 423 23.19 22.45 10.12
C LEU A 423 22.33 23.53 10.76
N GLU A 424 22.98 24.57 11.28
CA GLU A 424 22.25 25.72 11.83
C GLU A 424 21.57 26.51 10.70
N PRO A 425 20.48 27.23 10.98
CA PRO A 425 19.80 28.06 9.98
C PRO A 425 20.74 29.05 9.27
N LEU A 426 21.78 29.52 9.96
CA LEU A 426 22.80 30.42 9.40
C LEU A 426 23.70 29.70 8.38
N ASP A 427 24.02 28.42 8.60
CA ASP A 427 24.79 27.61 7.67
C ASP A 427 24.03 27.40 6.36
N LEU A 428 22.71 27.20 6.44
CA LEU A 428 21.86 27.02 5.27
C LEU A 428 21.79 28.26 4.38
N GLN A 429 21.67 29.45 4.99
CA GLN A 429 21.65 30.70 4.25
C GLN A 429 22.99 30.96 3.56
N ASP A 430 24.10 30.69 4.23
CA ASP A 430 25.43 30.82 3.63
C ASP A 430 25.61 29.82 2.48
N LEU A 431 25.18 28.56 2.67
CA LEU A 431 25.23 27.55 1.63
C LEU A 431 24.34 27.89 0.42
N ALA A 432 23.15 28.45 0.62
CA ALA A 432 22.29 28.92 -0.46
C ALA A 432 22.91 30.09 -1.23
N ARG A 433 23.52 31.05 -0.51
CA ARG A 433 24.27 32.17 -1.10
C ARG A 433 25.45 31.67 -1.94
N ARG A 434 26.23 30.73 -1.41
CA ARG A 434 27.34 30.11 -2.14
C ARG A 434 26.87 29.33 -3.35
N HIS A 435 25.75 28.62 -3.25
CA HIS A 435 25.17 27.92 -4.39
C HIS A 435 24.78 28.90 -5.50
N ALA A 436 24.21 30.06 -5.15
CA ALA A 436 23.95 31.11 -6.12
C ALA A 436 25.24 31.60 -6.81
N LEU A 437 26.30 31.84 -6.04
CA LEU A 437 27.62 32.22 -6.59
C LEU A 437 28.20 31.14 -7.52
N LEU A 438 28.10 29.86 -7.12
CA LEU A 438 28.52 28.72 -7.95
C LEU A 438 27.72 28.68 -9.25
N ARG A 439 26.40 28.84 -9.17
CA ARG A 439 25.54 28.81 -10.34
C ARG A 439 25.85 29.94 -11.31
N ASP A 440 26.05 31.15 -10.80
CA ASP A 440 26.37 32.31 -11.61
C ASP A 440 27.74 32.15 -12.27
N PHE A 441 28.74 31.63 -11.54
CA PHE A 441 30.06 31.27 -12.08
C PHE A 441 29.98 30.22 -13.18
N ILE A 442 29.33 29.07 -12.93
CA ILE A 442 29.22 27.96 -13.91
C ILE A 442 28.52 28.43 -15.20
N ASN A 443 27.53 29.33 -15.09
CA ASN A 443 26.78 29.78 -16.26
C ASN A 443 27.46 30.93 -17.02
N ALA A 444 28.22 31.80 -16.34
CA ALA A 444 28.79 33.00 -16.95
C ALA A 444 30.27 32.85 -17.34
N GLU A 445 31.05 32.07 -16.58
CA GLU A 445 32.52 32.06 -16.67
C GLU A 445 33.08 30.72 -17.15
N VAL A 446 32.31 29.64 -17.11
CA VAL A 446 32.77 28.29 -17.47
C VAL A 446 32.34 27.92 -18.90
N PRO A 447 33.28 27.54 -19.79
CA PRO A 447 32.97 27.05 -21.14
C PRO A 447 32.01 25.85 -21.14
N GLU A 448 31.20 25.69 -22.21
CA GLU A 448 30.15 24.67 -22.30
C GLU A 448 30.69 23.23 -22.16
N ASP A 449 31.85 22.94 -22.73
CA ASP A 449 32.52 21.64 -22.63
C ASP A 449 32.90 21.31 -21.18
N VAL A 450 33.51 22.28 -20.49
CA VAL A 450 33.89 22.16 -19.07
C VAL A 450 32.66 22.07 -18.18
N ARG A 451 31.62 22.87 -18.46
CA ARG A 451 30.34 22.82 -17.73
C ARG A 451 29.68 21.46 -17.88
N SER A 452 29.67 20.91 -19.09
CA SER A 452 29.13 19.57 -19.37
C SER A 452 29.90 18.48 -18.63
N GLU A 453 31.20 18.66 -18.39
CA GLU A 453 32.03 17.75 -17.61
C GLU A 453 31.77 17.85 -16.09
N VAL A 454 31.61 19.07 -15.57
CA VAL A 454 31.30 19.30 -14.15
C VAL A 454 29.88 18.85 -13.80
N LEU A 455 28.90 19.14 -14.67
CA LEU A 455 27.49 18.80 -14.46
C LEU A 455 27.15 17.42 -15.02
N GLN A 456 28.01 16.41 -14.85
CA GLN A 456 27.67 15.05 -15.26
C GLN A 456 26.78 14.36 -14.22
N SER A 457 25.82 13.58 -14.70
CA SER A 457 25.06 12.61 -13.90
C SER A 457 24.25 13.27 -12.76
N TRP A 458 24.47 12.83 -11.52
CA TRP A 458 23.70 13.29 -10.35
C TRP A 458 24.07 14.71 -9.89
N VAL A 459 25.25 15.24 -10.27
CA VAL A 459 25.69 16.59 -9.90
C VAL A 459 24.77 17.64 -10.53
N GLN A 460 24.38 17.43 -11.79
CA GLN A 460 23.40 18.29 -12.47
C GLN A 460 22.07 18.35 -11.72
N ILE A 461 21.56 17.18 -11.30
CA ILE A 461 20.30 17.10 -10.55
C ILE A 461 20.42 17.86 -9.23
N TRP A 462 21.51 17.65 -8.49
CA TRP A 462 21.77 18.37 -7.23
C TRP A 462 21.86 19.89 -7.45
N PHE A 463 22.58 20.32 -8.49
CA PHE A 463 22.78 21.73 -8.84
C PHE A 463 21.47 22.41 -9.24
N GLU A 464 20.67 21.77 -10.09
CA GLU A 464 19.37 22.30 -10.53
C GLU A 464 18.34 22.31 -9.38
N ASP A 465 18.33 21.28 -8.52
CA ASP A 465 17.34 21.12 -7.45
C ASP A 465 17.82 21.60 -6.08
N TYR A 466 18.97 22.28 -6.00
CA TYR A 466 19.54 22.73 -4.74
C TYR A 466 18.57 23.61 -3.93
N GLY A 467 17.94 24.57 -4.62
CA GLY A 467 16.92 25.44 -4.02
C GLY A 467 15.71 24.68 -3.50
N LEU A 468 15.31 23.58 -4.18
CA LEU A 468 14.20 22.73 -3.73
C LEU A 468 14.58 21.96 -2.46
N ASN A 469 15.80 21.40 -2.40
CA ASN A 469 16.30 20.76 -1.18
C ASN A 469 16.35 21.75 -0.01
N HIS A 470 16.80 22.98 -0.24
CA HIS A 470 16.87 24.02 0.79
C HIS A 470 15.47 24.39 1.32
N ILE A 471 14.49 24.58 0.42
CA ILE A 471 13.10 24.82 0.81
C ILE A 471 12.53 23.64 1.60
N CYS A 472 12.75 22.41 1.14
CA CYS A 472 12.28 21.20 1.83
C CYS A 472 12.89 21.07 3.24
N PHE A 473 14.17 21.38 3.41
CA PHE A 473 14.83 21.39 4.72
C PHE A 473 14.20 22.43 5.64
N GLY A 474 14.05 23.68 5.18
CA GLY A 474 13.44 24.76 5.95
C GLY A 474 12.01 24.42 6.40
N LEU A 475 11.18 23.85 5.52
CA LEU A 475 9.84 23.38 5.87
C LEU A 475 9.88 22.26 6.92
N MET A 476 10.84 21.32 6.81
CA MET A 476 11.00 20.26 7.80
C MET A 476 11.37 20.82 9.17
N MET A 477 12.28 21.80 9.23
CA MET A 477 12.66 22.44 10.48
C MET A 477 11.52 23.22 11.13
N VAL A 478 10.68 23.89 10.33
CA VAL A 478 9.45 24.55 10.82
C VAL A 478 8.49 23.52 11.42
N ASP A 479 8.29 22.38 10.78
CA ASP A 479 7.44 21.31 11.30
C ASP A 479 8.01 20.71 12.60
N ILE A 480 9.31 20.46 12.66
CA ILE A 480 10.00 19.99 13.89
C ILE A 480 9.80 21.00 15.02
N TYR A 481 10.03 22.28 14.76
CA TYR A 481 9.86 23.34 15.75
C TYR A 481 8.41 23.41 16.24
N ARG A 482 7.44 23.33 15.32
CA ARG A 482 6.02 23.30 15.66
C ARG A 482 5.68 22.12 16.58
N VAL A 483 6.19 20.92 16.30
CA VAL A 483 5.98 19.74 17.15
C VAL A 483 6.61 19.92 18.54
N LYS A 484 7.79 20.52 18.63
CA LYS A 484 8.43 20.83 19.92
C LYS A 484 7.66 21.88 20.72
N LEU A 485 7.10 22.89 20.06
CA LEU A 485 6.40 24.00 20.70
C LEU A 485 5.04 23.57 21.27
N ASP A 486 4.30 22.78 20.50
CA ASP A 486 3.00 22.25 20.91
C ASP A 486 2.86 20.83 20.35
N PRO A 487 3.14 19.78 21.14
CA PRO A 487 2.92 18.40 20.70
C PRO A 487 1.44 17.97 20.76
N ARG A 488 0.54 18.73 21.41
CA ARG A 488 -0.84 18.29 21.68
C ARG A 488 -1.66 18.09 20.41
N PHE A 489 -1.43 18.91 19.39
CA PHE A 489 -2.12 18.75 18.10
C PHE A 489 -1.84 17.39 17.42
N LEU A 490 -0.74 16.70 17.78
CA LEU A 490 -0.48 15.33 17.33
C LEU A 490 -1.42 14.33 18.00
N VAL A 491 -1.68 14.50 19.29
CA VAL A 491 -2.62 13.66 20.03
C VAL A 491 -4.03 13.87 19.48
N ASP A 492 -4.42 15.13 19.29
CA ASP A 492 -5.75 15.47 18.75
C ASP A 492 -5.91 14.93 17.34
N TYR A 493 -4.89 15.06 16.48
CA TYR A 493 -4.92 14.47 15.14
C TYR A 493 -5.16 12.95 15.16
N VAL A 494 -4.51 12.21 16.07
CA VAL A 494 -4.55 10.75 16.05
C VAL A 494 -5.79 10.18 16.74
N LEU A 495 -6.37 10.93 17.66
CA LEU A 495 -7.62 10.61 18.35
C LEU A 495 -8.83 11.10 17.56
N ASP A 496 -8.82 12.28 16.96
CA ASP A 496 -10.03 12.81 16.30
C ASP A 496 -10.19 12.25 14.89
N ARG A 497 -9.10 12.15 14.12
CA ARG A 497 -9.17 11.67 12.73
C ARG A 497 -9.07 10.17 12.59
N HIS A 498 -8.58 9.48 13.62
CA HIS A 498 -8.36 8.03 13.62
C HIS A 498 -7.77 7.48 12.30
N PRO A 499 -6.69 8.07 11.75
CA PRO A 499 -6.27 7.83 10.36
C PRO A 499 -5.85 6.38 10.08
N TYR A 500 -5.66 5.58 11.12
CA TYR A 500 -5.20 4.19 11.05
C TYR A 500 -6.30 3.15 11.30
N ARG A 501 -7.52 3.57 11.66
CA ARG A 501 -8.64 2.66 11.86
C ARG A 501 -9.36 2.41 10.56
N PHE A 502 -9.69 1.14 10.34
CA PHE A 502 -10.45 0.69 9.18
C PHE A 502 -11.93 0.67 9.54
N TYR A 503 -12.70 1.62 9.03
CA TYR A 503 -14.17 1.67 9.15
C TYR A 503 -14.86 0.79 8.12
#